data_AF-A0A1T4JWR9-F1
#
_entry.id   AF-A0A1T4JWR9-F1
#
_cell.length_a   1.000
_cell.length_b   1.000
_cell.length_c   1.000
_cell.angle_alpha   90.00
_cell.angle_beta   90.00
_cell.angle_gamma   90.00
#
_symmetry.space_group_name_H-M   'P 1'
#
loop_
_entity.id
_entity.type
_entity.pdbx_description
1 polymer ?
#
loop_
_entity_poly.entity_id
_entity_poly.type
_entity_poly.pdbx_seq_one_letter_code
_entity_poly.pdbx_strand_id
1 'polypeptide(L)'
;MIDFQSVREHIQELLFGSKKKIVALCVILIFMTLCAVILLSVQVSAPEKKGGALSDSDRKLVIDQPLVVPESPASPDGYSTARKTPERWSGKDVEGWFTVPDRTEIEALGRANDRRIEEIIGAAP
;
A
#
# COMPACT_ATOMS: atom_id res chain seq x y z
N MET A 1 10.59 -36.57 -18.73
CA MET A 1 9.78 -37.76 -18.40
C MET A 1 9.90 -37.95 -16.90
N ILE A 2 8.80 -37.84 -16.14
CA ILE A 2 8.87 -37.98 -14.67
C ILE A 2 9.13 -39.45 -14.38
N ASP A 3 10.22 -39.74 -13.67
CA ASP A 3 10.61 -41.11 -13.33
C ASP A 3 9.81 -41.61 -12.13
N PHE A 4 8.69 -42.27 -12.43
CA PHE A 4 7.79 -42.84 -11.44
C PHE A 4 8.43 -43.96 -10.60
N GLN A 5 9.51 -44.59 -11.07
CA GLN A 5 10.22 -45.62 -10.30
C GLN A 5 10.99 -44.97 -9.16
N SER A 6 11.74 -43.91 -9.46
CA SER A 6 12.44 -43.11 -8.45
C SER A 6 11.49 -42.59 -7.37
N VAL A 7 10.33 -42.03 -7.75
CA VAL A 7 9.34 -41.54 -6.78
C VAL A 7 8.83 -42.66 -5.86
N ARG A 8 8.58 -43.86 -6.41
CA ARG A 8 8.13 -45.02 -5.64
C ARG A 8 9.18 -45.48 -4.62
N GLU A 9 10.43 -45.54 -5.03
CA GLU A 9 11.55 -45.93 -4.15
C GLU A 9 11.71 -44.95 -2.99
N HIS A 10 11.63 -43.64 -3.25
CA HIS A 10 11.68 -42.62 -2.19
C HIS A 10 10.50 -42.72 -1.22
N ILE A 11 9.29 -43.00 -1.72
CA ILE A 11 8.11 -43.22 -0.86
C ILE A 11 8.28 -44.48 -0.01
N GLN A 12 8.81 -45.56 -0.58
CA GLN A 12 9.10 -46.78 0.17
C GLN A 12 10.21 -46.55 1.21
N GLU A 13 11.25 -45.79 0.91
CA GLU A 13 12.29 -45.43 1.87
C GLU A 13 11.74 -44.54 3.01
N LEU A 14 10.84 -43.61 2.69
CA LEU A 14 10.17 -42.78 3.69
C LEU A 14 9.24 -43.59 4.61
N LEU A 15 8.54 -44.60 4.08
CA LEU A 15 7.58 -45.43 4.82
C LEU A 15 8.23 -46.62 5.56
N PHE A 16 9.28 -47.23 5.01
CA PHE A 16 9.98 -48.39 5.58
C PHE A 16 11.35 -48.04 6.17
N GLY A 17 11.76 -46.78 6.09
CA GLY A 17 13.00 -46.28 6.65
C GLY A 17 13.03 -46.26 8.18
N SER A 18 14.05 -45.60 8.73
CA SER A 18 14.28 -45.57 10.18
C SER A 18 13.04 -45.09 10.94
N LYS A 19 12.59 -45.89 11.93
CA LYS A 19 11.42 -45.59 12.79
C LYS A 19 11.41 -44.15 13.34
N LYS A 20 12.59 -43.58 13.59
CA LYS A 20 12.78 -42.18 14.04
C LYS A 20 12.29 -41.14 13.03
N LYS A 21 12.53 -41.32 11.73
CA LYS A 21 12.07 -40.41 10.66
C LYS A 21 10.56 -40.46 10.49
N ILE A 22 9.97 -41.66 10.58
CA ILE A 22 8.52 -41.86 10.50
C ILE A 22 7.83 -41.18 11.70
N VAL A 23 8.34 -41.39 12.91
CA VAL A 23 7.82 -40.71 14.11
C VAL A 23 7.93 -39.20 13.98
N ALA A 24 9.07 -38.68 13.51
CA ALA A 24 9.24 -37.25 13.28
C ALA A 24 8.24 -36.70 12.25
N LEU A 25 8.02 -37.40 11.14
CA LEU A 25 7.03 -37.03 10.12
C LEU A 25 5.62 -37.00 10.73
N CYS A 26 5.23 -38.03 11.49
CA CYS A 26 3.92 -38.08 12.15
C CYS A 26 3.73 -36.91 13.14
N VAL A 27 4.75 -36.58 13.93
CA VAL A 27 4.70 -35.45 14.88
C VAL A 27 4.50 -34.12 14.14
N ILE A 28 5.23 -33.90 13.05
CA ILE A 28 5.09 -32.69 12.23
C ILE A 28 3.68 -32.61 11.62
N LEU A 29 3.16 -33.73 11.13
CA LEU A 29 1.85 -33.80 10.50
C LEU A 29 0.72 -33.52 11.51
N ILE A 30 0.83 -34.08 12.72
CA ILE A 30 -0.08 -33.80 13.85
C ILE A 30 0.02 -32.33 14.28
N PHE A 31 1.22 -31.76 14.32
CA PHE A 31 1.40 -30.35 14.65
C PHE A 31 0.74 -29.43 13.62
N MET A 32 0.91 -29.71 12.32
CA MET A 32 0.26 -28.95 11.26
C MET A 32 -1.26 -29.01 11.34
N THR A 33 -1.83 -30.19 11.61
CA THR A 33 -3.29 -30.34 11.72
C THR A 33 -3.82 -29.62 12.96
N LEU A 34 -3.11 -29.66 14.08
CA LEU A 34 -3.45 -28.88 15.29
C LEU A 34 -3.46 -27.37 15.00
N CYS A 35 -2.44 -26.84 14.33
CA CYS A 35 -2.40 -25.43 13.94
C CYS A 35 -3.57 -25.04 13.02
N ALA A 36 -3.90 -25.90 12.05
CA ALA A 36 -5.03 -25.66 11.14
C ALA A 36 -6.37 -25.64 11.90
N VAL A 37 -6.59 -26.56 12.84
CA VAL A 37 -7.81 -26.60 13.67
C VAL A 37 -7.90 -25.37 14.57
N ILE A 38 -6.80 -24.92 15.18
CA ILE A 38 -6.76 -23.70 15.99
C ILE A 38 -7.13 -22.49 15.15
N LEU A 39 -6.51 -22.31 13.98
CA LEU A 39 -6.84 -21.20 13.07
C LEU A 39 -8.31 -21.24 12.62
N LEU A 40 -8.83 -22.42 12.31
CA LEU A 40 -10.23 -22.59 11.91
C LEU A 40 -11.19 -22.27 13.07
N SER A 41 -10.89 -22.71 14.29
CA SER A 41 -11.70 -22.41 15.47
C SER A 41 -11.71 -20.92 15.83
N VAL A 42 -10.57 -20.22 15.64
CA VAL A 42 -10.49 -18.76 15.81
C VAL A 42 -11.28 -18.04 14.72
N GLN A 43 -11.23 -18.50 13.46
CA GLN A 43 -12.03 -17.90 12.38
C GLN A 43 -13.54 -18.14 12.55
N VAL A 44 -13.94 -19.32 13.03
CA VAL A 44 -15.36 -19.65 13.28
C VAL A 44 -15.91 -18.95 14.53
N SER A 45 -15.06 -18.72 15.54
CA SER A 45 -15.47 -18.07 16.80
C SER A 45 -15.27 -16.56 16.79
N ALA A 46 -14.57 -16.00 15.80
CA ALA A 46 -14.55 -14.56 15.61
C ALA A 46 -15.94 -14.15 15.12
N PRO A 47 -16.70 -13.34 15.89
CA PRO A 47 -17.89 -12.71 15.33
C PRO A 47 -17.41 -11.93 14.12
N GLU A 48 -18.11 -12.08 12.98
CA GLU A 48 -17.85 -11.30 11.78
C GLU A 48 -17.66 -9.84 12.20
N LYS A 49 -16.40 -9.38 12.23
CA LYS A 49 -16.14 -7.95 12.09
C LYS A 49 -16.62 -7.67 10.69
N LYS A 50 -17.86 -7.19 10.59
CA LYS A 50 -18.54 -6.71 9.38
C LYS A 50 -17.52 -5.95 8.55
N GLY A 51 -16.94 -6.68 7.62
CA GLY A 51 -15.92 -6.24 6.69
C GLY A 51 -16.43 -6.60 5.31
N GLY A 52 -17.48 -5.88 4.91
CA GLY A 52 -17.90 -5.63 3.52
C GLY A 52 -17.68 -6.73 2.47
N ALA A 53 -18.18 -7.94 2.68
CA ALA A 53 -18.44 -8.86 1.58
C ALA A 53 -19.95 -8.93 1.38
N LEU A 54 -20.47 -8.08 0.48
CA LEU A 54 -21.86 -8.13 0.03
C LEU A 54 -22.12 -9.50 -0.59
N SER A 55 -23.12 -10.20 -0.07
CA SER A 55 -23.64 -11.44 -0.64
C SER A 55 -24.20 -11.15 -2.03
N ASP A 56 -24.00 -12.05 -2.99
CA ASP A 56 -24.47 -11.89 -4.38
C ASP A 56 -26.01 -11.78 -4.49
N SER A 57 -26.72 -12.05 -3.38
CA SER A 57 -28.16 -11.77 -3.22
C SER A 57 -28.52 -10.28 -3.13
N ASP A 58 -27.58 -9.41 -2.78
CA ASP A 58 -27.82 -7.97 -2.56
C ASP A 58 -27.78 -7.16 -3.88
N ARG A 59 -27.57 -7.82 -5.03
CA ARG A 59 -27.50 -7.19 -6.36
C ARG A 59 -28.82 -7.15 -7.12
N LYS A 60 -29.94 -7.58 -6.55
CA LYS A 60 -31.25 -7.43 -7.20
C LYS A 60 -31.82 -6.05 -6.87
N LEU A 61 -31.56 -5.08 -7.74
CA LEU A 61 -32.15 -3.74 -7.68
C LEU A 61 -33.68 -3.84 -7.83
N VAL A 62 -34.39 -3.70 -6.70
CA VAL A 62 -35.84 -3.54 -6.66
C VAL A 62 -36.13 -2.03 -6.73
N ILE A 63 -36.85 -1.60 -7.76
CA ILE A 63 -37.08 -0.17 -8.09
C ILE A 63 -37.84 0.59 -6.97
N ASP A 64 -38.59 -0.12 -6.13
CA ASP A 64 -39.41 0.48 -5.05
C ASP A 64 -38.68 0.62 -3.70
N GLN A 65 -37.38 0.34 -3.61
CA GLN A 65 -36.64 0.53 -2.36
C GLN A 65 -36.18 2.00 -2.21
N PRO A 66 -36.39 2.61 -1.04
CA PRO A 66 -35.85 3.94 -0.78
C PRO A 66 -34.33 3.90 -0.86
N LEU A 67 -33.75 4.79 -1.66
CA LEU A 67 -32.30 4.95 -1.82
C LEU A 67 -31.68 5.25 -0.44
N VAL A 68 -31.07 4.24 0.17
CA VAL A 68 -30.27 4.42 1.38
C VAL A 68 -28.94 4.99 0.93
N VAL A 69 -28.79 6.32 1.04
CA VAL A 69 -27.50 6.98 0.83
C VAL A 69 -26.58 6.48 1.95
N PRO A 70 -25.41 5.90 1.64
CA PRO A 70 -24.46 5.51 2.67
C PRO A 70 -24.07 6.75 3.46
N GLU A 71 -24.03 6.62 4.79
CA GLU A 71 -23.63 7.70 5.67
C GLU A 71 -22.22 8.16 5.26
N SER A 72 -22.10 9.42 4.85
CA SER A 72 -20.80 9.97 4.48
C SER A 72 -19.86 9.76 5.67
N PRO A 73 -18.63 9.27 5.46
CA PRO A 73 -17.67 9.20 6.54
C PRO A 73 -17.58 10.59 7.17
N ALA A 74 -17.85 10.66 8.47
CA ALA A 74 -17.75 11.91 9.22
C ALA A 74 -16.33 12.46 9.00
N SER A 75 -16.22 13.72 8.60
CA SER A 75 -14.91 14.37 8.49
C SER A 75 -14.23 14.22 9.85
N PRO A 76 -12.97 13.71 9.90
CA PRO A 76 -12.27 13.54 11.16
C PRO A 76 -12.26 14.85 11.95
N ASP A 77 -12.54 14.77 13.26
CA ASP A 77 -12.44 15.93 14.14
C ASP A 77 -11.02 16.52 14.04
N GLY A 78 -10.93 17.78 13.64
CA GLY A 78 -9.66 18.48 13.38
C GLY A 78 -9.25 18.62 11.91
N TYR A 79 -10.03 18.11 10.96
CA TYR A 79 -9.79 18.37 9.54
C TYR A 79 -10.16 19.83 9.19
N SER A 80 -9.15 20.71 9.20
CA SER A 80 -9.33 22.10 8.83
C SER A 80 -9.42 22.22 7.31
N THR A 81 -10.61 22.59 6.81
CA THR A 81 -10.87 22.81 5.37
C THR A 81 -10.17 24.05 4.80
N ALA A 82 -9.64 24.91 5.68
CA ALA A 82 -8.92 26.12 5.31
C ALA A 82 -7.57 26.18 6.04
N ARG A 83 -6.46 26.16 5.29
CA ARG A 83 -5.15 26.50 5.86
C ARG A 83 -5.21 27.95 6.35
N LYS A 84 -4.97 28.17 7.64
CA LYS A 84 -4.69 29.52 8.15
C LYS A 84 -3.32 29.94 7.63
N THR A 85 -3.30 30.64 6.50
CA THR A 85 -2.06 31.23 5.96
C THR A 85 -1.68 32.42 6.85
N PRO A 86 -0.48 32.41 7.46
CA PRO A 86 -0.01 33.57 8.22
C PRO A 86 0.22 34.76 7.27
N GLU A 87 0.01 35.98 7.77
CA GLU A 87 0.18 37.22 7.00
C GLU A 87 1.63 37.42 6.51
N ARG A 88 2.59 36.81 7.22
CA ARG A 88 4.01 36.77 6.84
C ARG A 88 4.62 35.42 7.14
N TRP A 89 5.58 35.03 6.31
CA TRP A 89 6.34 33.79 6.51
C TRP A 89 7.37 34.01 7.62
N SER A 90 7.58 32.98 8.44
CA SER A 90 8.66 33.02 9.43
C SER A 90 10.00 32.85 8.73
N GLY A 91 11.10 33.32 9.34
CA GLY A 91 12.44 33.14 8.77
C GLY A 91 12.80 31.67 8.51
N LYS A 92 12.30 30.76 9.37
CA LYS A 92 12.47 29.31 9.19
C LYS A 92 11.69 28.77 7.99
N ASP A 93 10.50 29.31 7.73
CA ASP A 93 9.75 28.95 6.53
C ASP A 93 10.46 29.46 5.28
N VAL A 94 11.01 30.68 5.34
CA VAL A 94 11.75 31.24 4.20
C VAL A 94 12.95 30.37 3.85
N GLU A 95 13.74 29.95 4.83
CA GLU A 95 14.90 29.08 4.61
C GLU A 95 14.52 27.67 4.14
N GLY A 96 13.40 27.12 4.61
CA GLY A 96 12.96 25.77 4.25
C GLY A 96 12.33 25.67 2.86
N TRP A 97 11.76 26.78 2.37
CA TRP A 97 10.98 26.80 1.13
C TRP A 97 11.62 27.64 0.02
N PHE A 98 12.57 28.52 0.34
CA PHE A 98 13.30 29.32 -0.63
C PHE A 98 14.81 29.11 -0.52
N THR A 99 15.44 28.91 -1.66
CA THR A 99 16.90 28.90 -1.78
C THR A 99 17.37 30.32 -2.10
N VAL A 100 18.34 30.82 -1.32
CA VAL A 100 19.03 32.07 -1.67
C VAL A 100 19.97 31.78 -2.84
N PRO A 101 19.81 32.45 -4.00
CA PRO A 101 20.62 32.17 -5.18
C PRO A 101 22.08 32.54 -4.94
N ASP A 102 22.99 31.75 -5.51
CA ASP A 102 24.42 32.03 -5.42
C ASP A 102 24.81 33.22 -6.30
N ARG A 103 25.92 33.90 -5.98
CA ARG A 103 26.43 35.02 -6.77
C ARG A 103 26.66 34.64 -8.23
N THR A 104 27.11 33.42 -8.48
CA THR A 104 27.33 32.89 -9.83
C THR A 104 26.03 32.82 -10.65
N GLU A 105 24.92 32.46 -10.01
CA GLU A 105 23.59 32.38 -10.63
C GLU A 105 23.03 33.77 -10.93
N ILE A 106 23.25 34.73 -10.02
CA ILE A 106 22.85 36.12 -10.24
C ILE A 106 23.62 36.74 -11.42
N GLU A 107 24.92 36.50 -11.51
CA GLU A 107 25.72 37.00 -12.64
C GLU A 107 25.33 36.33 -13.97
N ALA A 108 25.01 35.04 -13.95
CA ALA A 108 24.51 34.33 -15.12
C ALA A 108 23.16 34.89 -15.58
N LEU A 109 22.26 35.23 -14.65
CA LEU A 109 21.00 35.88 -14.95
C LEU A 109 21.21 37.28 -15.55
N GLY A 110 22.16 38.06 -15.01
CA GLY A 110 22.55 39.36 -15.57
C GLY A 110 22.98 39.26 -17.03
N ARG A 111 23.94 38.37 -17.33
CA ARG A 111 24.39 38.12 -18.71
C ARG A 111 23.28 37.65 -19.64
N ALA A 112 22.36 36.83 -19.14
CA ALA A 112 21.21 36.35 -19.92
C ALA A 112 20.22 37.49 -20.24
N ASN A 113 20.02 38.41 -19.30
CA ASN A 113 19.20 39.59 -19.52
C ASN A 113 19.85 40.56 -20.50
N ASP A 114 21.15 40.81 -20.39
CA ASP A 114 21.89 41.68 -21.31
C ASP A 114 21.79 41.16 -22.75
N ARG A 115 21.98 39.85 -22.96
CA ARG A 115 21.78 39.21 -24.27
C ARG A 115 20.36 39.40 -24.80
N ARG A 116 19.33 39.22 -23.96
CA ARG A 116 17.93 39.43 -24.38
C ARG A 116 17.67 40.88 -24.78
N ILE A 117 18.25 41.84 -24.07
CA ILE A 117 18.14 43.26 -24.39
C ILE A 117 18.81 43.54 -25.73
N GLU A 118 20.01 43.01 -25.96
CA GLU A 118 20.70 43.12 -27.25
C GLU A 118 19.91 42.50 -28.39
N GLU A 119 19.27 41.34 -28.18
CA GLU A 119 18.37 40.73 -29.17
C GLU A 119 17.16 41.62 -29.47
N ILE A 120 16.55 42.24 -28.46
CA ILE A 120 15.40 43.13 -28.65
C ILE A 120 15.82 44.41 -29.39
N ILE A 121 16.95 45.02 -29.03
CA ILE A 121 17.45 46.26 -29.64
C ILE A 121 17.99 45.99 -31.05
N GLY A 122 18.69 44.88 -31.25
CA GLY A 122 19.24 44.49 -32.56
C GLY A 122 18.20 43.95 -33.53
N ALA A 123 17.05 43.48 -33.05
CA ALA A 123 15.89 43.11 -33.86
C ALA A 123 14.89 44.28 -34.07
N ALA A 124 15.11 45.43 -33.43
CA ALA A 124 14.39 46.66 -33.74
C ALA A 124 15.00 47.28 -35.04
N PRO A 125 14.17 47.71 -36.00
CA PRO A 125 14.62 48.18 -37.32
C PRO A 125 15.44 49.48 -37.27
#